data_AF-A0A7S2NQH1-F1
#
_entry.id   AF-A0A7S2NQH1-F1
#
_cell.length_a   1.000
_cell.length_b   1.000
_cell.length_c   1.000
_cell.angle_alpha   90.00
_cell.angle_beta   90.00
_cell.angle_gamma   90.00
#
_symmetry.space_group_name_H-M   'P 1'
#
loop_
_entity.id
_entity.type
_entity.pdbx_description
1 polymer ?
#
loop_
_entity_poly.entity_id
_entity_poly.type
_entity_poly.pdbx_seq_one_letter_code
_entity_poly.pdbx_strand_id
1 'polypeptide(L)'
;GKSTLLNEVFGANFSISEAGKSRAQVKKGVNAAAITAAESGAGYLLLDVDSSDAKDKSKELERKLTRFTLEVSDFVVVTLWYHEVGRQQTASAAALKVLFEEASRKAKDSSDSKSQ
;
A
#
# COMPACT_ATOMS: atom_id res chain seq x y z
N GLY A 1 8.91 8.25 0.04
CA GLY A 1 9.08 7.02 0.83
C GLY A 1 8.82 5.81 -0.04
N LYS A 2 7.56 5.35 -0.08
CA LYS A 2 7.11 4.13 -0.78
C LYS A 2 7.74 3.89 -2.16
N SER A 3 7.50 4.78 -3.11
CA SER A 3 7.91 4.59 -4.50
C SER A 3 9.42 4.71 -4.70
N THR A 4 10.10 5.50 -3.87
CA THR A 4 11.57 5.54 -3.83
C THR A 4 12.11 4.16 -3.46
N LEU A 5 11.56 3.56 -2.40
CA LEU A 5 11.93 2.20 -1.96
C LEU A 5 11.65 1.16 -3.06
N LEU A 6 10.49 1.23 -3.72
CA LEU A 6 10.15 0.30 -4.79
C LEU A 6 11.10 0.41 -5.99
N ASN A 7 11.49 1.63 -6.36
CA ASN A 7 12.44 1.85 -7.43
C ASN A 7 13.84 1.32 -7.08
N GLU A 8 14.32 1.58 -5.87
CA GLU A 8 15.66 1.18 -5.44
C GLU A 8 15.79 -0.33 -5.19
N VAL A 9 14.80 -0.95 -4.56
CA VAL A 9 14.87 -2.39 -4.19
C VAL A 9 14.58 -3.29 -5.39
N PHE A 10 13.63 -2.90 -6.22
CA PHE A 10 13.12 -3.78 -7.28
C PHE A 10 13.42 -3.28 -8.70
N GLY A 11 14.17 -2.18 -8.85
CA GLY A 11 14.46 -1.58 -10.15
C GLY A 11 13.21 -1.05 -10.86
N ALA A 12 12.15 -0.73 -10.11
CA ALA A 12 10.94 -0.15 -10.67
C ALA A 12 11.17 1.30 -11.15
N ASN A 13 10.26 1.82 -11.96
CA ASN A 13 10.33 3.19 -12.50
C ASN A 13 9.08 4.01 -12.15
N PHE A 14 8.66 3.97 -10.87
CA PHE A 14 7.56 4.80 -10.41
C PHE A 14 7.99 6.27 -10.31
N SER A 15 7.13 7.19 -10.71
CA SER A 15 7.39 8.63 -10.57
C SER A 15 7.56 9.00 -9.10
N ILE A 16 8.67 9.64 -8.71
CA ILE A 16 8.91 10.07 -7.31
C ILE A 16 8.49 11.54 -7.15
N SER A 17 7.96 11.91 -5.98
CA SER A 17 7.72 13.31 -5.65
C SER A 17 9.06 14.01 -5.44
N GLU A 18 9.36 15.03 -6.24
CA GLU A 18 10.54 15.88 -6.05
C GLU A 18 10.43 16.70 -4.76
N ALA A 19 11.55 16.84 -4.05
CA ALA A 19 11.64 17.74 -2.90
C ALA A 19 11.53 19.20 -3.39
N GLY A 20 10.44 19.89 -3.04
CA GLY A 20 10.23 21.30 -3.37
C GLY A 20 9.07 21.59 -4.32
N LYS A 21 8.52 20.58 -5.03
CA LYS A 21 7.22 20.69 -5.70
C LYS A 21 6.11 20.42 -4.69
N SER A 22 4.99 21.14 -4.81
CA SER A 22 3.86 20.94 -3.92
C SER A 22 3.47 19.47 -3.92
N ARG A 23 3.27 18.90 -2.73
CA ARG A 23 2.90 17.50 -2.47
C ARG A 23 1.63 17.05 -3.22
N ALA A 24 0.94 17.99 -3.87
CA ALA A 24 -0.34 17.87 -4.55
C ALA A 24 -0.28 17.21 -5.94
N GLN A 25 0.90 16.96 -6.54
CA GLN A 25 0.96 16.55 -7.96
C GLN A 25 1.58 15.19 -8.28
N VAL A 26 2.07 14.41 -7.31
CA VAL A 26 2.63 13.09 -7.64
C VAL A 26 1.91 12.00 -6.85
N LYS A 27 0.98 11.34 -7.56
CA LYS A 27 0.25 10.07 -7.29
C LYS A 27 -1.20 10.22 -6.84
N LYS A 28 -2.10 9.74 -7.70
CA LYS A 28 -3.51 9.52 -7.40
C LYS A 28 -3.81 8.03 -7.64
N GLY A 29 -4.26 7.31 -6.61
CA GLY A 29 -4.75 5.94 -6.74
C GLY A 29 -3.68 4.85 -6.69
N VAL A 30 -3.85 3.80 -7.49
CA VAL A 30 -2.99 2.62 -7.56
C VAL A 30 -2.16 2.69 -8.84
N ASN A 31 -0.85 2.63 -8.70
CA ASN A 31 0.07 2.47 -9.84
C ASN A 31 0.61 1.05 -9.85
N ALA A 32 0.86 0.51 -11.04
CA ALA A 32 1.40 -0.82 -11.20
C ALA A 32 2.63 -0.81 -12.11
N ALA A 33 3.62 -1.65 -11.80
CA ALA A 33 4.77 -1.89 -12.64
C ALA A 33 5.07 -3.38 -12.69
N ALA A 34 5.23 -3.92 -13.90
CA ALA A 34 5.72 -5.27 -14.09
C ALA A 34 7.25 -5.25 -14.12
N ILE A 35 7.88 -6.13 -13.36
CA ILE A 35 9.33 -6.30 -13.32
C ILE A 35 9.67 -7.78 -13.52
N THR A 36 10.92 -8.06 -13.89
CA THR A 36 11.47 -9.41 -13.91
C THR A 36 12.67 -9.46 -12.99
N ALA A 37 12.70 -10.39 -12.03
CA ALA A 37 13.87 -10.54 -11.17
C ALA A 37 15.04 -11.11 -11.97
N ALA A 38 16.15 -10.37 -11.98
CA ALA A 38 17.34 -10.72 -12.75
C ALA A 38 17.89 -12.12 -12.41
N GLU A 39 17.81 -12.54 -11.14
CA GLU A 39 18.40 -13.80 -10.69
C GLU A 39 17.54 -15.04 -10.98
N SER A 40 16.21 -14.92 -10.93
CA SER A 40 15.30 -16.06 -11.06
C SER A 40 14.53 -16.09 -12.38
N GLY A 41 14.50 -14.99 -13.13
CA GLY A 41 13.66 -14.83 -14.31
C GLY A 41 12.16 -14.76 -14.01
N ALA A 42 11.77 -14.76 -12.73
CA ALA A 42 10.37 -14.66 -12.32
C ALA A 42 9.82 -13.25 -12.54
N GLY A 43 8.60 -13.16 -13.07
CA GLY A 43 7.87 -11.90 -13.23
C GLY A 43 7.15 -11.51 -11.95
N TYR A 44 7.24 -10.25 -11.55
CA TYR A 44 6.54 -9.69 -10.40
C TYR A 44 5.71 -8.47 -10.82
N LEU A 45 4.53 -8.33 -10.22
CA LEU A 45 3.70 -7.15 -10.34
C LEU A 45 3.82 -6.33 -9.06
N LEU A 46 4.43 -5.16 -9.15
CA LEU A 46 4.52 -4.22 -8.04
C LEU A 46 3.32 -3.27 -8.07
N LEU A 47 2.70 -3.04 -6.91
CA LEU A 47 1.61 -2.10 -6.72
C LEU A 47 2.06 -0.98 -5.77
N ASP A 48 2.03 0.28 -6.23
CA ASP A 48 2.24 1.48 -5.41
C ASP A 48 0.89 2.17 -5.16
N VAL A 49 0.38 2.01 -3.94
CA VAL A 49 -0.96 2.44 -3.53
C VAL A 49 -0.87 3.72 -2.71
N ASP A 50 -1.51 4.80 -3.17
CA ASP A 50 -1.59 6.07 -2.43
C ASP A 50 -3.01 6.39 -1.96
N SER A 51 -3.18 6.57 -0.65
CA SER A 51 -4.43 6.96 0.00
C SER A 51 -4.40 8.38 0.61
N SER A 52 -3.33 9.16 0.39
CA SER A 52 -3.02 10.33 1.22
C SER A 52 -3.76 11.64 0.88
N ASP A 53 -4.43 11.76 -0.28
CA ASP A 53 -5.12 13.00 -0.70
C ASP A 53 -6.63 13.01 -0.43
N ALA A 54 -7.06 12.24 0.56
CA ALA A 54 -8.46 12.11 0.98
C ALA A 54 -8.96 13.28 1.85
N LYS A 55 -8.42 14.50 1.68
CA LYS A 55 -8.59 15.60 2.65
C LYS A 55 -10.04 15.96 2.99
N ASP A 56 -11.01 15.65 2.12
CA ASP A 56 -12.43 15.97 2.40
C ASP A 56 -13.43 14.80 2.25
N LYS A 57 -13.06 13.58 1.84
CA LYS A 57 -14.09 12.56 1.52
C LYS A 57 -13.90 11.07 1.82
N SER A 58 -12.78 10.52 2.30
CA SER A 58 -12.61 9.09 1.96
C SER A 58 -11.92 8.12 2.92
N LYS A 59 -12.30 8.10 4.20
CA LYS A 59 -12.07 6.90 5.05
C LYS A 59 -12.60 5.62 4.38
N GLU A 60 -13.67 5.73 3.61
CA GLU A 60 -14.24 4.62 2.83
C GLU A 60 -13.35 4.22 1.65
N LEU A 61 -12.73 5.17 0.95
CA LEU A 61 -11.78 4.86 -0.13
C LEU A 61 -10.51 4.24 0.42
N GLU A 62 -10.02 4.69 1.58
CA GLU A 62 -8.89 4.06 2.26
C GLU A 62 -9.17 2.59 2.57
N ARG A 63 -10.37 2.28 3.11
CA ARG A 63 -10.81 0.89 3.30
C ARG A 63 -10.89 0.12 2.00
N LYS A 64 -11.53 0.68 0.96
CA LYS A 64 -11.69 0.04 -0.35
C LYS A 64 -10.33 -0.26 -1.01
N LEU A 65 -9.40 0.70 -0.99
CA LEU A 65 -8.05 0.52 -1.51
C LEU A 65 -7.25 -0.51 -0.71
N THR A 66 -7.38 -0.48 0.61
CA THR A 66 -6.72 -1.45 1.49
C THR A 66 -7.22 -2.87 1.24
N ARG A 67 -8.55 -3.03 1.14
CA ARG A 67 -9.17 -4.32 0.81
C ARG A 67 -8.74 -4.82 -0.57
N PHE A 68 -8.79 -3.97 -1.59
CA PHE A 68 -8.30 -4.29 -2.93
C PHE A 68 -6.83 -4.76 -2.89
N THR A 69 -5.97 -4.04 -2.18
CA THR A 69 -4.55 -4.39 -2.04
C THR A 69 -4.38 -5.75 -1.38
N LEU A 70 -5.11 -6.02 -0.29
CA LEU A 70 -5.06 -7.29 0.42
C LEU A 70 -5.61 -8.46 -0.41
N GLU A 71 -6.62 -8.23 -1.25
CA GLU A 71 -7.23 -9.27 -2.10
C GLU A 71 -6.35 -9.64 -3.29
N VAL A 72 -5.70 -8.67 -3.92
CA VAL A 72 -4.90 -8.87 -5.14
C VAL A 72 -3.44 -9.25 -4.85
N SER A 73 -2.89 -8.88 -3.69
CA SER A 73 -1.46 -9.04 -3.42
C SER A 73 -1.14 -10.32 -2.64
N ASP A 74 -0.09 -11.03 -3.07
CA ASP A 74 0.52 -12.12 -2.30
C ASP A 74 1.34 -11.60 -1.12
N PHE A 75 2.04 -10.47 -1.32
CA PHE A 75 2.85 -9.82 -0.31
C PHE A 75 2.48 -8.34 -0.20
N VAL A 76 2.35 -7.85 1.04
CA VAL A 76 2.06 -6.44 1.32
C VAL A 76 3.20 -5.86 2.14
N VAL A 77 3.84 -4.82 1.60
CA VAL A 77 4.89 -4.07 2.29
C VAL A 77 4.28 -2.80 2.88
N VAL A 78 4.41 -2.63 4.19
CA VAL A 78 3.94 -1.43 4.90
C VAL A 78 5.12 -0.57 5.30
N THR A 79 5.11 0.70 4.90
CA THR A 79 6.16 1.67 5.26
C THR A 79 5.68 2.57 6.39
N LEU A 80 6.49 2.69 7.45
CA LEU A 80 6.23 3.54 8.61
C LEU A 80 7.44 4.44 8.87
N TRP A 81 7.22 5.65 9.38
CA TRP A 81 8.31 6.45 9.90
C TRP A 81 8.74 5.95 11.26
N TYR A 82 10.05 5.88 11.50
CA TYR A 82 10.61 5.41 12.78
C TYR A 82 10.01 6.15 13.99
N HIS A 83 9.86 7.47 13.91
CA HIS A 83 9.31 8.29 14.98
C HIS A 83 7.80 8.13 15.20
N GLU A 84 7.10 7.38 14.33
CA GLU A 84 5.69 7.02 14.50
C GLU A 84 5.50 5.67 15.21
N VAL A 85 6.57 4.87 15.33
CA VAL A 85 6.53 3.58 16.02
C VAL A 85 6.12 3.79 17.48
N GLY A 86 5.12 3.02 17.93
CA GLY A 86 4.57 3.10 19.29
C GLY A 86 3.62 4.27 19.54
N ARG A 87 3.39 5.16 18.58
CA ARG A 87 2.47 6.30 18.73
C ARG A 87 1.07 5.98 18.19
N GLN A 88 0.07 6.13 19.04
CA GLN A 88 -1.34 5.79 18.72
C GLN A 88 -2.07 6.86 17.89
N GLN A 89 -1.64 8.12 17.94
CA GLN A 89 -2.31 9.25 17.26
C GLN A 89 -1.48 9.74 16.06
N THR A 90 -1.19 8.85 15.12
CA THR A 90 -0.49 9.18 13.86
C THR A 90 -1.34 8.77 12.66
N ALA A 91 -1.09 9.37 11.50
CA ALA A 91 -1.77 8.98 10.26
C ALA A 91 -1.46 7.52 9.91
N SER A 92 -0.22 7.10 10.13
CA SER A 92 0.23 5.72 9.92
C SER A 92 -0.46 4.72 10.87
N ALA A 93 -0.72 5.07 12.13
CA ALA A 93 -1.48 4.23 13.05
C ALA A 93 -2.93 4.05 12.61
N ALA A 94 -3.56 5.11 12.08
CA ALA A 94 -4.92 5.02 11.53
C ALA A 94 -4.98 4.09 10.30
N ALA A 95 -4.02 4.21 9.39
CA ALA A 95 -3.93 3.34 8.20
C ALA A 95 -3.67 1.87 8.59
N LEU A 96 -2.76 1.62 9.54
CA LEU A 96 -2.50 0.28 10.08
C LEU A 96 -3.76 -0.35 10.69
N LYS A 97 -4.55 0.45 11.43
CA LYS A 97 -5.81 -0.04 12.00
C LYS A 97 -6.76 -0.52 10.91
N VAL A 98 -6.94 0.26 9.85
CA VAL A 98 -7.77 -0.15 8.69
C VAL A 98 -7.23 -1.41 8.04
N LEU A 99 -5.91 -1.52 7.86
CA LEU A 99 -5.25 -2.69 7.28
C LEU A 99 -5.48 -3.96 8.10
N PHE A 100 -5.32 -3.89 9.42
CA PHE A 100 -5.56 -5.06 10.28
C PHE A 100 -7.05 -5.42 10.39
N GLU A 101 -7.95 -4.43 10.37
CA GLU A 101 -9.40 -4.66 10.33
C GLU A 101 -9.78 -5.46 9.07
N GLU A 102 -9.35 -5.03 7.88
CA GLU A 102 -9.67 -5.70 6.62
C GLU A 102 -8.95 -7.05 6.47
N ALA A 103 -7.70 -7.17 6.94
CA ALA A 103 -6.98 -8.45 6.95
C ALA A 103 -7.70 -9.49 7.83
N SER A 104 -8.19 -9.06 9.00
CA SER A 104 -8.97 -9.92 9.89
C SER A 104 -10.31 -10.34 9.27
N ARG A 105 -10.96 -9.45 8.50
CA ARG A 105 -12.18 -9.79 7.74
C ARG A 105 -11.89 -10.83 6.67
N LYS A 106 -10.87 -10.61 5.83
CA LYS A 106 -10.45 -11.58 4.80
C LYS A 106 -10.18 -12.97 5.38
N ALA A 107 -9.52 -13.02 6.55
CA ALA A 107 -9.26 -14.28 7.24
C ALA A 107 -10.55 -15.02 7.66
N LYS A 108 -11.56 -14.30 8.20
CA LYS A 108 -12.86 -14.87 8.57
C LYS A 108 -13.66 -15.34 7.35
N ASP A 109 -13.70 -14.55 6.28
CA ASP A 109 -14.42 -14.94 5.06
C ASP A 109 -13.82 -16.23 4.45
N SER A 110 -12.50 -16.41 4.57
CA SER A 110 -11.81 -17.63 4.14
C SER A 110 -12.06 -18.86 5.03
N SER A 111 -12.43 -18.68 6.30
CA SER A 111 -12.80 -19.78 7.18
C SER A 111 -14.24 -20.21 6.95
N ASP A 112 -15.17 -19.26 6.77
CA ASP A 112 -16.58 -19.54 6.59
C ASP A 112 -16.87 -20.27 5.27
N SER A 113 -16.13 -19.93 4.20
CA SER A 113 -16.22 -20.59 2.89
C SER A 113 -15.64 -22.01 2.84
N LYS A 114 -14.88 -22.44 3.86
CA LYS A 114 -14.37 -23.83 3.98
C LYS A 114 -15.27 -24.74 4.82
N SER A 115 -16.26 -24.17 5.51
CA SER A 115 -17.22 -24.87 6.37
C SER A 115 -18.58 -25.14 5.70
N GLN A 116 -18.73 -24.79 4.43
CA GLN A 116 -19.82 -25.23 3.54
C GLN A 116 -19.27 -26.22 2.51
#